data_AF-A0A1Z8Z3I6-F1
#
_entry.id   AF-A0A1Z8Z3I6-F1
#
_cell.length_a   1.000
_cell.length_b   1.000
_cell.length_c   1.000
_cell.angle_alpha   90.00
_cell.angle_beta   90.00
_cell.angle_gamma   90.00
#
_symmetry.space_group_name_H-M   'P 1'
#
loop_
_entity.id
_entity.type
_entity.pdbx_description
1 polymer ?
#
loop_
_entity_poly.entity_id
_entity_poly.type
_entity_poly.pdbx_seq_one_letter_code
_entity_poly.pdbx_strand_id
1 'polypeptide(L)'
;MKKILFSILILFSINGFAFNWVKLEKNLMGGTIYVDLDNIDEFYNVIHFPVLFDYAGVLPSEIEKYLANCEEKILLKLSNTSYSEPMGKGTILEEDFSHKKKFGYIYPKTGSIHDVLMKFACNNAK
;
A
#
# COMPACT_ATOMS: atom_id res chain seq x y z
N MET A 1 -4.70 -21.46 39.00
CA MET A 1 -5.32 -21.54 37.66
C MET A 1 -5.62 -20.19 37.01
N LYS A 2 -5.55 -19.04 37.72
CA LYS A 2 -5.77 -17.70 37.10
C LYS A 2 -4.58 -17.19 36.25
N LYS A 3 -3.35 -17.59 36.56
CA LYS A 3 -2.14 -17.11 35.85
C LYS A 3 -2.03 -17.62 34.40
N ILE A 4 -2.50 -18.83 34.13
CA ILE A 4 -2.46 -19.44 32.78
C ILE A 4 -3.46 -18.76 31.85
N LEU A 5 -4.64 -18.38 32.36
CA LEU A 5 -5.67 -17.70 31.57
C LEU A 5 -5.17 -16.34 31.03
N PHE A 6 -4.39 -15.62 31.84
CA PHE A 6 -3.82 -14.32 31.46
C PHE A 6 -2.78 -14.45 30.34
N SER A 7 -1.95 -15.50 30.35
CA SER A 7 -0.96 -15.75 29.31
C SER A 7 -1.59 -16.09 27.95
N ILE A 8 -2.73 -16.79 27.95
CA ILE A 8 -3.45 -17.14 26.72
C ILE A 8 -4.10 -15.89 26.08
N LEU A 9 -4.65 -14.98 26.89
CA LEU A 9 -5.24 -13.72 26.41
C LEU A 9 -4.22 -12.78 25.75
N ILE A 10 -2.96 -12.77 26.22
CA ILE A 10 -1.89 -11.96 25.63
C ILE A 10 -1.43 -12.52 24.27
N LEU A 11 -1.46 -13.85 24.09
CA LEU A 11 -1.03 -14.48 22.83
C LEU A 11 -2.03 -14.28 21.68
N PHE A 12 -3.33 -14.10 21.99
CA PHE A 12 -4.36 -13.86 20.98
C PHE A 12 -4.70 -12.38 20.74
N SER A 13 -4.17 -11.46 21.56
CA SER A 13 -4.40 -10.01 21.39
C SER A 13 -3.45 -9.36 20.38
N ILE A 14 -2.51 -10.11 19.81
CA ILE A 14 -1.59 -9.65 18.77
C ILE A 14 -2.01 -10.19 17.40
N ASN A 15 -3.32 -10.24 17.11
CA ASN A 15 -3.78 -10.23 15.72
C ASN A 15 -3.78 -8.77 15.22
N GLY A 16 -2.62 -8.11 15.31
CA GLY A 16 -2.41 -6.89 14.54
C GLY A 16 -2.30 -7.32 13.09
N PHE A 17 -3.12 -6.74 12.21
CA PHE A 17 -2.93 -6.88 10.76
C PHE A 17 -1.51 -6.42 10.44
N ALA A 18 -0.58 -7.38 10.34
CA ALA A 18 0.82 -7.11 10.10
C ALA A 18 0.96 -6.90 8.60
N PHE A 19 1.05 -5.64 8.19
CA PHE A 19 1.41 -5.30 6.83
C PHE A 19 2.83 -5.82 6.55
N ASN A 20 3.01 -6.59 5.49
CA ASN A 20 4.30 -7.11 5.04
C ASN A 20 4.87 -6.20 3.95
N TRP A 21 5.30 -5.01 4.39
CA TRP A 21 5.86 -3.99 3.51
C TRP A 21 7.18 -4.43 2.88
N VAL A 22 7.13 -4.77 1.58
CA VAL A 22 8.31 -5.05 0.76
C VAL A 22 8.78 -3.78 0.09
N LYS A 23 10.05 -3.43 0.29
CA LYS A 23 10.70 -2.27 -0.33
C LYS A 23 10.96 -2.52 -1.81
N LEU A 24 10.56 -1.58 -2.67
CA LEU A 24 10.83 -1.64 -4.11
C LEU A 24 11.95 -0.69 -4.54
N GLU A 25 11.74 0.62 -4.37
CA GLU A 25 12.61 1.62 -4.98
C GLU A 25 12.68 2.91 -4.14
N LYS A 26 13.65 3.77 -4.46
CA LYS A 26 13.67 5.17 -4.01
C LYS A 26 12.95 6.03 -5.05
N ASN A 27 12.00 6.85 -4.61
CA ASN A 27 11.36 7.83 -5.48
C ASN A 27 12.30 9.03 -5.76
N LEU A 28 11.95 9.83 -6.77
CA LEU A 28 12.74 11.00 -7.19
C LEU A 28 12.89 12.08 -6.10
N MET A 29 12.01 12.08 -5.10
CA MET A 29 12.04 12.98 -3.95
C MET A 29 12.85 12.42 -2.78
N GLY A 30 13.56 11.29 -2.96
CA GLY A 30 14.37 10.64 -1.93
C GLY A 30 13.57 9.77 -0.95
N GLY A 31 12.26 9.66 -1.12
CA GLY A 31 11.40 8.75 -0.36
C GLY A 31 11.57 7.30 -0.76
N THR A 32 11.19 6.37 0.11
CA THR A 32 11.19 4.93 -0.17
C THR A 32 9.77 4.45 -0.44
N ILE A 33 9.63 3.58 -1.44
CA ILE A 33 8.34 3.01 -1.82
C ILE A 33 8.28 1.55 -1.38
N TYR A 34 7.17 1.18 -0.76
CA TYR A 34 6.87 -0.17 -0.31
C TYR A 34 5.53 -0.65 -0.86
N VAL A 35 5.37 -1.96 -1.02
CA VAL A 35 4.10 -2.62 -1.33
C VAL A 35 3.86 -3.68 -0.27
N ASP A 36 2.63 -3.79 0.22
CA ASP A 36 2.28 -4.87 1.14
C ASP A 36 2.01 -6.15 0.35
N LEU A 37 2.94 -7.10 0.43
CA LEU A 37 2.86 -8.36 -0.31
C LEU A 37 1.70 -9.25 0.16
N ASP A 38 1.28 -9.10 1.42
CA ASP A 38 0.23 -9.95 1.97
C ASP A 38 -1.17 -9.48 1.56
N ASN A 39 -1.28 -8.24 1.09
CA ASN A 39 -2.53 -7.60 0.67
C ASN A 39 -2.52 -7.28 -0.85
N ILE A 40 -1.89 -8.14 -1.65
CA ILE A 40 -2.03 -8.14 -3.12
C ILE A 40 -3.03 -9.23 -3.49
N ASP A 41 -4.25 -8.82 -3.81
CA ASP A 41 -5.37 -9.72 -4.06
C ASP A 41 -5.91 -9.54 -5.48
N GLU A 42 -6.20 -10.64 -6.18
CA GLU A 42 -6.86 -10.59 -7.48
C GLU A 42 -8.35 -10.90 -7.37
N PHE A 43 -9.17 -10.05 -7.99
CA PHE A 43 -10.61 -10.28 -8.09
C PHE A 43 -11.11 -9.91 -9.48
N TYR A 44 -11.71 -10.88 -10.19
CA TYR A 44 -12.17 -10.73 -11.57
C TYR A 44 -11.11 -10.08 -12.50
N ASN A 45 -9.88 -10.63 -12.50
CA ASN A 45 -8.74 -10.15 -13.30
C ASN A 45 -8.29 -8.71 -13.01
N VAL A 46 -8.67 -8.18 -11.84
CA VAL A 46 -8.23 -6.86 -11.36
C VAL A 46 -7.51 -7.03 -10.04
N ILE A 47 -6.27 -6.58 -9.99
CA ILE A 47 -5.41 -6.69 -8.82
C ILE A 47 -5.61 -5.48 -7.93
N HIS A 48 -5.82 -5.72 -6.66
CA HIS A 48 -5.93 -4.71 -5.60
C HIS A 48 -4.67 -4.77 -4.77
N PHE A 49 -4.01 -3.63 -4.54
CA PHE A 49 -2.81 -3.60 -3.71
C PHE A 49 -2.57 -2.22 -3.08
N PRO A 50 -2.07 -2.17 -1.85
CA PRO A 50 -1.65 -0.93 -1.21
C PRO A 50 -0.17 -0.63 -1.50
N VAL A 51 0.15 0.66 -1.57
CA VAL A 51 1.50 1.19 -1.77
C VAL A 51 1.76 2.23 -0.69
N LEU A 52 2.91 2.15 -0.04
CA LEU A 52 3.37 3.11 0.96
C LEU A 52 4.50 3.96 0.37
N PHE A 53 4.33 5.27 0.42
CA PHE A 53 5.35 6.26 0.10
C PHE A 53 5.87 6.88 1.40
N ASP A 54 7.15 6.66 1.70
CA ASP A 54 7.79 7.14 2.94
C ASP A 54 8.90 8.16 2.62
N TYR A 55 8.66 9.43 2.90
CA TYR A 55 9.54 10.54 2.48
C TYR A 55 10.63 10.89 3.51
N ALA A 56 11.15 9.90 4.24
CA ALA A 56 12.23 10.05 5.22
C ALA A 56 12.01 11.20 6.23
N GLY A 57 10.76 11.48 6.59
CA GLY A 57 10.38 12.53 7.55
C GLY A 57 10.37 13.96 7.02
N VAL A 58 10.64 14.18 5.72
CA VAL A 58 10.56 15.52 5.10
C VAL A 58 9.11 15.90 4.79
N LEU A 59 8.31 14.91 4.39
CA LEU A 59 6.89 15.03 4.10
C LEU A 59 6.10 13.97 4.88
N PRO A 60 4.79 14.18 5.09
CA PRO A 60 3.89 13.14 5.55
C PRO A 60 4.05 11.85 4.75
N SER A 61 4.03 10.69 5.41
CA SER A 61 3.99 9.43 4.67
C SER A 61 2.60 9.18 4.12
N GLU A 62 2.50 8.42 3.03
CA GLU A 62 1.23 8.21 2.32
C GLU A 62 0.99 6.72 2.07
N ILE A 63 -0.23 6.25 2.34
CA ILE A 63 -0.69 4.95 1.89
C ILE A 63 -1.73 5.16 0.79
N GLU A 64 -1.40 4.67 -0.39
CA GLU A 64 -2.26 4.71 -1.56
C GLU A 64 -2.79 3.30 -1.85
N LYS A 65 -4.05 3.20 -2.29
CA LYS A 65 -4.61 1.92 -2.76
C LYS A 65 -4.79 1.96 -4.27
N TYR A 66 -4.42 0.89 -4.94
CA TYR A 66 -4.45 0.79 -6.39
C TYR A 66 -5.27 -0.40 -6.89
N LEU A 67 -5.88 -0.21 -8.06
CA LEU A 67 -6.28 -1.28 -8.96
C LEU A 67 -5.29 -1.37 -10.12
N ALA A 68 -4.97 -2.58 -10.54
CA ALA A 68 -4.28 -2.83 -11.80
C ALA A 68 -5.04 -3.85 -12.65
N ASN A 69 -5.22 -3.52 -13.92
CA ASN A 69 -5.50 -4.49 -14.98
C ASN A 69 -4.19 -4.75 -15.73
N CYS A 70 -3.61 -5.93 -15.55
CA CYS A 70 -2.31 -6.29 -16.12
C CYS A 70 -2.35 -6.51 -17.64
N GLU A 71 -3.50 -6.96 -18.16
CA GLU A 71 -3.70 -7.20 -19.60
C GLU A 71 -3.80 -5.85 -20.35
N GLU A 72 -4.63 -4.95 -19.84
CA GLU A 72 -4.85 -3.62 -20.43
C GLU A 72 -3.75 -2.61 -20.07
N LYS A 73 -2.89 -2.95 -19.09
CA LYS A 73 -1.84 -2.08 -18.53
C LYS A 73 -2.42 -0.76 -18.00
N ILE A 74 -3.52 -0.87 -17.27
CA ILE A 74 -4.22 0.26 -16.67
C ILE A 74 -4.08 0.17 -15.16
N LEU A 75 -3.78 1.32 -14.55
CA LEU A 75 -3.66 1.46 -13.12
C LEU A 75 -4.61 2.58 -12.65
N LEU A 76 -5.29 2.38 -11.53
CA LEU A 76 -6.25 3.33 -10.97
C LEU A 76 -5.98 3.51 -9.49
N LYS A 77 -5.68 4.73 -9.06
CA LYS A 77 -5.60 5.09 -7.64
C LYS A 77 -7.01 5.18 -7.07
N LEU A 78 -7.29 4.39 -6.04
CA LEU A 78 -8.59 4.37 -5.36
C LEU A 78 -8.64 5.34 -4.19
N SER A 79 -7.53 5.42 -3.44
CA SER A 79 -7.46 6.30 -2.27
C SER A 79 -6.05 6.79 -2.00
N ASN A 80 -5.96 7.87 -1.24
CA ASN A 80 -4.77 8.35 -0.57
C ASN A 80 -5.08 8.59 0.90
N THR A 81 -4.21 8.16 1.79
CA THR A 81 -4.25 8.55 3.20
C THR A 81 -2.86 9.05 3.60
N SER A 82 -2.78 10.29 4.08
CA SER A 82 -1.54 10.90 4.52
C SER A 82 -1.42 10.86 6.05
N TYR A 83 -0.20 10.62 6.54
CA TYR A 83 0.08 10.33 7.94
C TYR A 83 1.20 11.24 8.48
N SER A 84 1.05 11.67 9.73
CA SER A 84 1.99 12.61 10.37
C SER A 84 3.37 12.02 10.65
N GLU A 85 3.50 10.70 10.73
CA GLU A 85 4.77 10.01 10.98
C GLU A 85 5.16 9.12 9.80
N PRO A 86 6.44 8.72 9.69
CA PRO A 86 6.90 7.76 8.70
C PRO A 86 6.14 6.42 8.73
N MET A 87 6.19 5.71 7.61
CA MET A 87 5.65 4.34 7.48
C MET A 87 4.13 4.21 7.75
N GLY A 88 3.35 5.23 7.43
CA GLY A 88 1.89 5.23 7.61
C GLY A 88 1.45 5.26 9.08
N LYS A 89 2.21 5.93 9.95
CA LYS A 89 1.98 5.96 11.40
C LYS A 89 1.61 7.35 11.91
N GLY A 90 1.25 7.43 13.18
CA GLY A 90 0.82 8.67 13.81
C GLY A 90 -0.63 9.02 13.46
N THR A 91 -0.93 10.31 13.42
CA THR A 91 -2.27 10.80 13.11
C THR A 91 -2.49 10.89 11.61
N ILE A 92 -3.70 10.54 11.16
CA ILE A 92 -4.15 10.82 9.80
C ILE A 92 -4.28 12.33 9.62
N LEU A 93 -3.61 12.87 8.60
CA LEU A 93 -3.65 14.29 8.24
C LEU A 93 -4.70 14.58 7.16
N GLU A 94 -4.80 13.70 6.17
CA GLU A 94 -5.73 13.81 5.05
C GLU A 94 -6.14 12.42 4.56
N GLU A 95 -7.41 12.29 4.13
CA GLU A 95 -7.94 11.10 3.47
C GLU A 95 -8.72 11.51 2.23
N ASP A 96 -8.46 10.81 1.12
CA ASP A 96 -9.14 11.01 -0.14
C ASP A 96 -9.52 9.67 -0.76
N PHE A 97 -10.82 9.45 -0.96
CA PHE A 97 -11.40 8.23 -1.54
C PHE A 97 -11.96 8.46 -2.95
N SER A 98 -11.50 9.51 -3.65
CA SER A 98 -12.08 9.93 -4.93
C SER A 98 -11.61 9.08 -6.13
N HIS A 99 -12.05 7.82 -6.16
CA HIS A 99 -11.66 6.77 -7.13
C HIS A 99 -11.34 7.24 -8.56
N LYS A 100 -12.35 7.61 -9.38
CA LYS A 100 -12.17 7.89 -10.82
C LYS A 100 -12.16 9.36 -11.20
N LYS A 101 -12.92 10.21 -10.50
CA LYS A 101 -13.10 11.62 -10.89
C LYS A 101 -11.87 12.48 -10.60
N LYS A 102 -11.08 12.15 -9.57
CA LYS A 102 -9.93 12.96 -9.14
C LYS A 102 -8.61 12.42 -9.67
N PHE A 103 -8.39 11.11 -9.61
CA PHE A 103 -7.11 10.50 -9.99
C PHE A 103 -7.01 10.08 -11.47
N GLY A 104 -8.14 9.73 -12.11
CA GLY A 104 -8.16 9.29 -13.51
C GLY A 104 -7.49 7.93 -13.73
N TYR A 105 -7.49 7.48 -15.00
CA TYR A 105 -6.77 6.27 -15.39
C TYR A 105 -5.30 6.58 -15.65
N ILE A 106 -4.41 5.78 -15.07
CA ILE A 106 -2.97 5.86 -15.26
C ILE A 106 -2.57 4.78 -16.27
N TYR A 107 -1.88 5.20 -17.33
CA TYR A 107 -1.27 4.30 -18.32
C TYR A 107 0.25 4.33 -18.09
N PRO A 108 0.83 3.36 -17.36
CA PRO A 108 2.21 3.45 -16.95
C PRO A 108 3.18 3.43 -18.14
N LYS A 109 4.07 4.43 -18.19
CA LYS A 109 5.19 4.42 -19.14
C LYS A 109 6.22 3.39 -18.68
N THR A 110 6.78 2.60 -19.59
CA THR A 110 7.83 1.63 -19.28
C THR A 110 8.97 2.28 -18.48
N GLY A 111 9.34 1.67 -17.36
CA GLY A 111 10.38 2.15 -16.44
C GLY A 111 9.94 3.29 -15.52
N SER A 112 8.70 3.77 -15.60
CA SER A 112 8.14 4.68 -14.60
C SER A 112 7.84 3.95 -13.29
N ILE A 113 7.70 4.70 -12.19
CA ILE A 113 7.36 4.10 -10.91
C ILE A 113 6.04 3.32 -10.95
N HIS A 114 5.04 3.83 -11.66
CA HIS A 114 3.76 3.13 -11.83
C HIS A 114 3.91 1.82 -12.64
N ASP A 115 4.88 1.75 -13.55
CA ASP A 115 5.15 0.52 -14.32
C ASP A 115 5.83 -0.52 -13.43
N VAL A 116 6.77 -0.09 -12.58
CA VAL A 116 7.41 -0.95 -11.57
C VAL A 116 6.38 -1.48 -10.58
N LEU A 117 5.52 -0.61 -10.03
CA LEU A 117 4.45 -0.99 -9.11
C LEU A 117 3.48 -1.98 -9.74
N MET A 118 2.99 -1.69 -10.95
CA MET A 118 2.07 -2.57 -11.66
C MET A 118 2.70 -3.94 -11.91
N LYS A 119 3.93 -4.01 -12.44
CA LYS A 119 4.63 -5.28 -12.68
C LYS A 119 4.83 -6.07 -11.38
N PHE A 120 5.22 -5.39 -10.30
CA PHE A 120 5.39 -6.04 -9.02
C PHE A 120 4.07 -6.65 -8.53
N ALA A 121 2.97 -5.90 -8.57
CA ALA A 121 1.66 -6.38 -8.19
C ALA A 121 1.19 -7.55 -9.07
N CYS A 122 1.28 -7.40 -10.40
CA CYS A 122 0.94 -8.45 -11.38
C CYS A 122 1.69 -9.77 -11.17
N ASN A 123 2.96 -9.70 -10.76
CA ASN A 123 3.77 -10.91 -10.55
C ASN A 123 3.55 -11.57 -9.19
N ASN A 124 2.87 -10.92 -8.25
CA ASN A 124 2.72 -11.38 -6.87
C ASN A 124 1.25 -11.49 -6.42
N ALA A 125 0.29 -11.25 -7.31
CA ALA A 125 -1.12 -11.45 -7.01
C ALA A 125 -1.44 -12.92 -6.76
N LYS A 126 -2.40 -13.13 -5.86
CA LYS A 126 -2.81 -14.45 -5.36
C LYS A 126 -4.25 -14.74 -5.76
#